data_AF-A0A819ZZV1-F1
#
_entry.id   AF-A0A819ZZV1-F1
#
_cell.length_a   1.000
_cell.length_b   1.000
_cell.length_c   1.000
_cell.angle_alpha   90.00
_cell.angle_beta   90.00
_cell.angle_gamma   90.00
#
_symmetry.space_group_name_H-M   'P 1'
#
loop_
_entity.id
_entity.type
_entity.pdbx_description
1 polymer ?
#
loop_
_entity_poly.entity_id
_entity_poly.type
_entity_poly.pdbx_seq_one_letter_code
_entity_poly.pdbx_strand_id
1 'polypeptide(L)'
;MLSSMNIQSRLGHLYNQSFNSSSCIFSGYLAIVLLGMLYLNFLNQAFYRLIRIVYSQNRWFQSLKLYLILPMIEIIILTCILLCILLPLNGVTYLPNDHFCYPTLTNIPSILSTAFVVYIGPFCCISFIYMYITRFIRQQGNIQTLVIKQRQSRVLLIIRRILIIVNLLLILGVPGMSLIIMFIITGEENPLLARIVLFPVSISQAGLSVALLFFQFHN
;
A
#
# COMPACT_ATOMS: atom_id res chain seq x y z
N MET A 1 3.67 -8.69 13.49
CA MET A 1 4.75 -8.90 12.49
C MET A 1 6.00 -8.09 12.80
N LEU A 2 5.90 -6.76 12.96
CA LEU A 2 7.02 -5.94 13.45
C LEU A 2 7.55 -6.42 14.81
N SER A 3 6.64 -6.79 15.72
CA SER A 3 6.98 -7.41 17.00
C SER A 3 7.73 -8.73 16.84
N SER A 4 7.28 -9.62 15.94
CA SER A 4 7.93 -10.92 15.71
C SER A 4 9.31 -10.78 15.07
N MET A 5 9.48 -9.83 14.14
CA MET A 5 10.79 -9.53 13.53
C MET A 5 11.78 -8.96 14.57
N ASN A 6 11.32 -8.06 15.45
CA ASN A 6 12.15 -7.52 16.53
C ASN A 6 12.53 -8.60 17.56
N ILE A 7 11.63 -9.53 17.87
CA ILE A 7 11.91 -10.65 18.78
C ILE A 7 12.94 -11.59 18.17
N GLN A 8 12.79 -11.96 16.88
CA GLN A 8 13.75 -12.82 16.18
C GLN A 8 15.14 -12.20 16.09
N SER A 9 15.22 -10.89 15.78
CA SER A 9 16.50 -10.18 15.74
C SER A 9 17.19 -10.14 17.11
N ARG A 10 16.44 -9.86 18.19
CA ARG A 10 16.99 -9.88 19.56
C ARG A 10 17.44 -11.27 19.99
N LEU A 11 16.66 -12.30 19.71
CA LEU A 11 17.01 -13.68 20.05
C LEU A 11 18.21 -14.17 19.24
N GLY A 12 18.29 -13.81 17.95
CA GLY A 12 19.44 -14.14 17.10
C GLY A 12 20.73 -13.56 17.65
N HIS A 13 20.72 -12.28 18.05
CA HIS A 13 21.88 -11.63 18.64
C HIS A 13 22.26 -12.19 20.02
N LEU A 14 21.28 -12.60 20.84
CA LEU A 14 21.53 -13.16 22.18
C LEU A 14 22.11 -14.58 22.13
N TYR A 15 21.64 -15.41 21.20
CA TYR A 15 21.96 -16.84 21.14
C TYR A 15 22.88 -17.22 19.97
N ASN A 16 23.28 -16.26 19.13
CA ASN A 16 24.05 -16.45 17.90
C ASN A 16 23.49 -17.56 16.99
N GLN A 17 22.16 -17.68 16.94
CA GLN A 17 21.46 -18.76 16.25
C GLN A 17 20.97 -18.29 14.88
N SER A 18 21.29 -19.05 13.82
CA SER A 18 20.79 -18.76 12.48
C SER A 18 19.32 -19.17 12.36
N PHE A 19 18.45 -18.24 11.95
CA PHE A 19 17.02 -18.47 11.70
C PHE A 19 16.71 -18.70 10.22
N ASN A 20 17.67 -19.21 9.43
CA ASN A 20 17.49 -19.53 8.01
C ASN A 20 16.55 -20.73 7.83
N SER A 21 15.27 -20.50 8.05
CA SER A 21 14.19 -21.47 8.02
C SER A 21 13.18 -21.05 6.96
N SER A 22 12.44 -22.03 6.42
CA SER A 22 11.32 -21.78 5.51
C SER A 22 10.29 -20.82 6.13
N SER A 23 10.14 -20.84 7.46
CA SER A 23 9.27 -19.91 8.21
C SER A 23 9.74 -18.46 8.12
N CYS A 24 11.04 -18.20 8.21
CA CYS A 24 11.60 -16.85 8.06
C CYS A 24 11.35 -16.31 6.65
N ILE A 25 11.63 -17.12 5.63
CA ILE A 25 11.39 -16.78 4.23
C ILE A 25 9.91 -16.48 4.01
N PHE A 26 9.02 -17.38 4.45
CA PHE A 26 7.56 -17.19 4.37
C PHE A 26 7.10 -15.88 5.05
N SER A 27 7.67 -15.55 6.21
CA SER A 27 7.41 -14.29 6.89
C SER A 27 7.84 -13.09 6.02
N GLY A 28 9.00 -13.14 5.36
CA GLY A 28 9.41 -12.09 4.42
C GLY A 28 8.39 -11.86 3.29
N TYR A 29 7.89 -12.93 2.68
CA TYR A 29 6.82 -12.85 1.66
C TYR A 29 5.52 -12.25 2.22
N LEU A 30 5.09 -12.72 3.39
CA LEU A 30 3.89 -12.23 4.05
C LEU A 30 3.98 -10.72 4.32
N ALA A 31 5.16 -10.19 4.67
CA ALA A 31 5.36 -8.76 4.90
C ALA A 31 5.12 -7.95 3.61
N ILE A 32 5.64 -8.43 2.48
CA ILE A 32 5.45 -7.78 1.17
C ILE A 32 3.97 -7.80 0.78
N VAL A 33 3.29 -8.94 0.96
CA VAL A 33 1.85 -9.08 0.66
C VAL A 33 1.03 -8.13 1.54
N LEU A 34 1.31 -8.07 2.85
CA LEU A 34 0.63 -7.15 3.77
C LEU A 34 0.88 -5.68 3.41
N LEU A 35 2.06 -5.34 2.92
CA LEU A 35 2.36 -4.01 2.42
C LEU A 35 1.53 -3.68 1.17
N GLY A 36 1.47 -4.59 0.20
CA GLY A 36 0.62 -4.46 -0.98
C GLY A 36 -0.86 -4.32 -0.65
N MET A 37 -1.33 -5.08 0.33
CA MET A 37 -2.70 -5.00 0.84
C MET A 37 -3.07 -3.60 1.35
N LEU A 38 -2.14 -2.89 1.99
CA LEU A 38 -2.39 -1.52 2.43
C LEU A 38 -2.59 -0.57 1.24
N TYR A 39 -1.76 -0.69 0.19
CA TYR A 39 -1.90 0.15 -1.01
C TYR A 39 -3.16 -0.18 -1.81
N LEU A 40 -3.49 -1.46 -1.97
CA LEU A 40 -4.73 -1.87 -2.63
C LEU A 40 -5.98 -1.44 -1.85
N ASN A 41 -5.94 -1.37 -0.53
CA ASN A 41 -7.04 -0.80 0.25
C ASN A 41 -7.31 0.67 -0.10
N PHE A 42 -6.28 1.48 -0.34
CA PHE A 42 -6.48 2.85 -0.83
C PHE A 42 -7.07 2.88 -2.24
N LEU A 43 -6.65 1.96 -3.11
CA LEU A 43 -7.20 1.82 -4.46
C LEU A 43 -8.69 1.45 -4.42
N ASN A 44 -9.06 0.44 -3.62
CA ASN A 44 -10.44 0.06 -3.36
C ASN A 44 -11.27 1.25 -2.88
N GLN A 45 -10.78 2.02 -1.90
CA GLN A 45 -11.46 3.21 -1.42
C GLN A 45 -11.68 4.24 -2.54
N ALA A 46 -10.71 4.44 -3.43
CA ALA A 46 -10.86 5.33 -4.58
C ALA A 46 -11.91 4.79 -5.58
N PHE A 47 -11.88 3.48 -5.86
CA PHE A 47 -12.82 2.82 -6.77
C PHE A 47 -14.27 2.86 -6.25
N TYR A 48 -14.47 2.63 -4.95
CA TYR A 48 -15.79 2.78 -4.34
C TYR A 48 -16.35 4.20 -4.43
N ARG A 49 -15.49 5.21 -4.28
CA ARG A 49 -15.89 6.62 -4.47
C ARG A 49 -16.26 6.89 -5.92
N LEU A 50 -15.49 6.35 -6.87
CA LEU A 50 -15.79 6.44 -8.29
C LEU A 50 -17.19 5.87 -8.58
N ILE A 51 -17.45 4.64 -8.14
CA ILE A 51 -18.75 3.98 -8.30
C ILE A 51 -19.87 4.83 -7.70
N ARG A 52 -19.70 5.28 -6.45
CA ARG A 52 -20.73 6.03 -5.74
C ARG A 52 -21.06 7.38 -6.39
N ILE A 53 -20.05 8.08 -6.92
CA ILE A 53 -20.22 9.41 -7.50
C ILE A 53 -20.73 9.33 -8.94
N VAL A 54 -20.13 8.45 -9.75
CA VAL A 54 -20.40 8.37 -11.19
C VAL A 54 -21.61 7.49 -11.48
N TYR A 55 -21.73 6.34 -10.80
CA TYR A 55 -22.79 5.35 -11.02
C TYR A 55 -23.83 5.35 -9.90
N SER A 56 -24.16 6.54 -9.39
CA SER A 56 -25.09 6.69 -8.25
C SER A 56 -26.48 6.07 -8.49
N GLN A 57 -26.90 5.96 -9.75
CA GLN A 57 -28.22 5.43 -10.14
C GLN A 57 -28.29 3.89 -10.13
N ASN A 58 -27.17 3.20 -10.29
CA ASN A 58 -27.14 1.74 -10.41
C ASN A 58 -27.01 1.08 -9.03
N ARG A 59 -28.14 0.59 -8.47
CA ARG A 59 -28.20 -0.05 -7.15
C ARG A 59 -27.31 -1.30 -7.01
N TRP A 60 -27.06 -2.02 -8.10
CA TRP A 60 -26.26 -3.25 -8.07
C TRP A 60 -24.83 -3.01 -7.58
N PHE A 61 -24.19 -1.93 -8.05
CA PHE A 61 -22.83 -1.56 -7.65
C PHE A 61 -22.72 -1.03 -6.21
N GLN A 62 -23.85 -0.71 -5.57
CA GLN A 62 -23.91 -0.25 -4.19
C GLN A 62 -24.17 -1.39 -3.20
N SER A 63 -24.24 -2.64 -3.68
CA SER A 63 -24.50 -3.79 -2.82
C SER A 63 -23.32 -4.07 -1.89
N LEU A 64 -23.59 -4.25 -0.58
CA LEU A 64 -22.58 -4.56 0.43
C LEU A 64 -21.79 -5.84 0.12
N LYS A 65 -22.39 -6.78 -0.63
CA LYS A 65 -21.72 -7.99 -1.12
C LYS A 65 -20.53 -7.65 -2.01
N LEU A 66 -20.67 -6.70 -2.93
CA LEU A 66 -19.58 -6.28 -3.82
C LEU A 66 -18.42 -5.66 -3.03
N TYR A 67 -18.73 -4.91 -1.96
CA TYR A 67 -17.72 -4.33 -1.06
C TYR A 67 -16.89 -5.37 -0.30
N LEU A 68 -17.45 -6.55 -0.03
CA LEU A 68 -16.74 -7.64 0.66
C LEU A 68 -16.01 -8.55 -0.33
N ILE A 69 -16.59 -8.81 -1.50
CA ILE A 69 -16.03 -9.72 -2.50
C ILE A 69 -14.80 -9.09 -3.20
N LEU A 70 -14.88 -7.81 -3.56
CA LEU A 70 -13.80 -7.12 -4.29
C LEU A 70 -12.43 -7.19 -3.57
N PRO A 71 -12.30 -6.80 -2.29
CA PRO A 71 -11.01 -6.86 -1.61
C PRO A 71 -10.49 -8.30 -1.53
N MET A 72 -11.36 -9.29 -1.30
CA MET A 72 -10.96 -10.71 -1.24
C MET A 72 -10.35 -11.20 -2.55
N ILE A 73 -10.97 -10.84 -3.68
CA ILE A 73 -10.45 -11.16 -5.01
C ILE A 73 -9.10 -10.47 -5.22
N GLU A 74 -8.97 -9.21 -4.83
CA GLU A 74 -7.71 -8.47 -4.95
C GLU A 74 -6.59 -9.08 -4.11
N ILE A 75 -6.86 -9.56 -2.88
CA ILE A 75 -5.85 -10.26 -2.05
C ILE A 75 -5.30 -11.47 -2.81
N ILE A 76 -6.20 -12.28 -3.35
CA ILE A 76 -5.86 -13.52 -4.04
C ILE A 76 -5.02 -13.18 -5.28
N ILE A 77 -5.47 -12.23 -6.10
CA ILE A 77 -4.74 -11.80 -7.30
C ILE A 77 -3.36 -11.25 -6.94
N LEU A 78 -3.27 -10.34 -5.96
CA LEU A 78 -2.00 -9.77 -5.52
C LEU A 78 -1.05 -10.86 -5.02
N THR A 79 -1.54 -11.77 -4.19
CA THR A 79 -0.74 -12.87 -3.64
C THR A 79 -0.23 -13.78 -4.75
N CYS A 80 -1.09 -14.15 -5.71
CA CYS A 80 -0.71 -14.94 -6.87
C CYS A 80 0.36 -14.23 -7.71
N ILE A 81 0.17 -12.95 -8.05
CA ILE A 81 1.13 -12.17 -8.85
C ILE A 81 2.48 -12.08 -8.13
N LEU A 82 2.47 -11.73 -6.84
CA LEU A 82 3.69 -11.60 -6.04
C LEU A 82 4.42 -12.93 -5.90
N LEU A 83 3.71 -14.03 -5.65
CA LEU A 83 4.32 -15.36 -5.58
C LEU A 83 4.91 -15.77 -6.94
N CYS A 84 4.20 -15.54 -8.04
CA CYS A 84 4.70 -15.86 -9.38
C CYS A 84 5.98 -15.09 -9.74
N ILE A 85 6.16 -13.89 -9.22
CA ILE A 85 7.34 -13.04 -9.50
C ILE A 85 8.48 -13.34 -8.53
N LEU A 86 8.20 -13.33 -7.23
CA LEU A 86 9.23 -13.36 -6.20
C LEU A 86 9.80 -14.77 -5.97
N LEU A 87 8.99 -15.83 -6.12
CA LEU A 87 9.40 -17.20 -5.82
C LEU A 87 10.47 -17.73 -6.80
N PRO A 88 10.33 -17.54 -8.13
CA PRO A 88 11.38 -17.95 -9.08
C PRO A 88 12.67 -17.13 -8.97
N LEU A 89 12.56 -15.89 -8.47
CA LEU A 89 13.69 -14.95 -8.39
C LEU A 89 14.41 -15.00 -7.04
N ASN A 90 14.09 -15.93 -6.15
CA ASN A 90 14.59 -15.95 -4.76
C ASN A 90 14.49 -14.54 -4.12
N GLY A 91 13.33 -13.90 -4.28
CA GLY A 91 13.11 -12.50 -3.94
C GLY A 91 13.27 -12.18 -2.46
N VAL A 92 13.40 -13.18 -1.58
CA VAL A 92 13.58 -13.03 -0.13
C VAL A 92 14.79 -13.86 0.32
N THR A 93 15.73 -13.21 1.00
CA THR A 93 16.94 -13.82 1.54
C THR A 93 17.07 -13.57 3.04
N TYR A 94 17.83 -14.44 3.71
CA TYR A 94 18.16 -14.30 5.13
C TYR A 94 19.39 -13.41 5.30
N LEU A 95 19.29 -12.36 6.12
CA LEU A 95 20.42 -11.50 6.45
C LEU A 95 21.13 -12.06 7.69
N PRO A 96 22.37 -12.59 7.57
CA PRO A 96 23.06 -13.21 8.70
C PRO A 96 23.39 -12.22 9.82
N ASN A 97 23.67 -10.95 9.49
CA ASN A 97 24.09 -9.95 10.46
C ASN A 97 22.97 -9.49 11.40
N ASP A 98 21.73 -9.48 10.94
CA ASP A 98 20.59 -8.98 11.72
C ASP A 98 19.53 -10.04 12.07
N HIS A 99 19.73 -11.27 11.57
CA HIS A 99 18.89 -12.43 11.81
C HIS A 99 17.41 -12.31 11.38
N PHE A 100 17.11 -11.60 10.29
CA PHE A 100 15.76 -11.54 9.71
C PHE A 100 15.78 -11.81 8.19
N CYS A 101 14.61 -12.18 7.64
CA CYS A 101 14.43 -12.34 6.20
C CYS A 101 13.82 -11.09 5.58
N TYR A 102 14.37 -10.68 4.44
CA TYR A 102 14.01 -9.44 3.76
C TYR A 102 14.02 -9.63 2.25
N PRO A 103 13.38 -8.72 1.51
CA PRO A 103 13.42 -8.76 0.06
C PRO A 103 14.86 -8.47 -0.40
N THR A 104 15.47 -9.40 -1.14
CA THR A 104 16.85 -9.25 -1.59
C THR A 104 16.99 -8.08 -2.55
N LEU A 105 17.98 -7.21 -2.32
CA LEU A 105 18.21 -6.04 -3.17
C LEU A 105 19.06 -6.37 -4.41
N THR A 106 19.73 -7.51 -4.40
CA THR A 106 20.57 -7.98 -5.52
C THR A 106 19.76 -8.27 -6.79
N ASN A 107 18.50 -8.67 -6.65
CA ASN A 107 17.64 -9.04 -7.78
C ASN A 107 16.83 -7.83 -8.26
N ILE A 108 17.48 -6.95 -9.03
CA ILE A 108 16.88 -5.74 -9.61
C ILE A 108 15.50 -6.00 -10.27
N PRO A 109 15.31 -7.06 -11.10
CA PRO A 109 14.01 -7.32 -11.71
C PRO A 109 12.90 -7.59 -10.68
N SER A 110 13.23 -8.30 -9.59
CA SER A 110 12.31 -8.62 -8.51
C SER A 110 11.87 -7.35 -7.76
N ILE A 111 12.79 -6.42 -7.54
CA ILE A 111 12.52 -5.15 -6.86
C ILE A 111 11.68 -4.24 -7.73
N LEU A 112 12.06 -4.06 -9.00
CA LEU A 112 11.33 -3.20 -9.93
C LEU A 112 9.90 -3.69 -10.14
N SER A 113 9.71 -5.00 -10.32
CA SER A 113 8.39 -5.60 -10.45
C SER A 113 7.57 -5.47 -9.16
N THR A 114 8.17 -5.73 -7.99
CA THR A 114 7.49 -5.53 -6.70
C THR A 114 7.11 -4.07 -6.49
N ALA A 115 8.03 -3.12 -6.73
CA ALA A 115 7.77 -1.69 -6.62
C ALA A 115 6.66 -1.24 -7.60
N PHE A 116 6.62 -1.80 -8.80
CA PHE A 116 5.57 -1.51 -9.76
C PHE A 116 4.21 -2.04 -9.29
N VAL A 117 4.13 -3.31 -8.90
CA VAL A 117 2.88 -3.98 -8.50
C VAL A 117 2.33 -3.41 -7.19
N VAL A 118 3.20 -3.20 -6.19
CA VAL A 118 2.81 -2.82 -4.82
C VAL A 118 2.61 -1.31 -4.68
N TYR A 119 3.36 -0.50 -5.43
CA TYR A 119 3.44 0.95 -5.17
C TYR A 119 3.07 1.80 -6.38
N ILE A 120 3.86 1.75 -7.46
CA ILE A 120 3.70 2.68 -8.60
C ILE A 120 2.34 2.46 -9.30
N GLY A 121 1.99 1.20 -9.59
CA GLY A 121 0.74 0.84 -10.25
C GLY A 121 -0.50 1.31 -9.48
N PRO A 122 -0.69 0.89 -8.21
CA PRO A 122 -1.81 1.35 -7.39
C PRO A 122 -1.88 2.87 -7.28
N PHE A 123 -0.74 3.55 -7.12
CA PHE A 123 -0.69 5.01 -7.04
C PHE A 123 -1.15 5.69 -8.33
N CYS A 124 -0.69 5.23 -9.50
CA CYS A 124 -1.12 5.72 -10.80
C CYS A 124 -2.63 5.53 -11.00
N CYS A 125 -3.15 4.36 -10.63
CA CYS A 125 -4.59 4.06 -10.68
C CYS A 125 -5.41 5.00 -9.78
N ILE A 126 -4.99 5.20 -8.52
CA ILE A 126 -5.64 6.13 -7.58
C ILE A 126 -5.66 7.55 -8.15
N SER A 127 -4.53 8.02 -8.66
CA SER A 127 -4.39 9.36 -9.25
C SER A 127 -5.32 9.53 -10.46
N PHE A 128 -5.36 8.53 -11.35
CA PHE A 128 -6.25 8.52 -12.50
C PHE A 128 -7.74 8.58 -12.09
N ILE A 129 -8.15 7.75 -11.13
CA ILE A 129 -9.52 7.74 -10.60
C ILE A 129 -9.90 9.11 -10.05
N TYR A 130 -9.06 9.74 -9.23
CA TYR A 130 -9.37 11.06 -8.66
C TYR A 130 -9.39 12.17 -9.70
N MET A 131 -8.49 12.13 -10.70
CA MET A 131 -8.55 13.06 -11.83
C MET A 131 -9.86 12.91 -12.61
N TYR A 132 -10.30 11.67 -12.85
CA TYR A 132 -11.56 11.38 -13.53
C TYR A 132 -12.78 11.89 -12.72
N ILE A 133 -12.86 11.56 -11.43
CA ILE A 133 -13.94 12.05 -10.54
C ILE A 133 -13.99 13.58 -10.55
N THR A 134 -12.83 14.25 -10.47
CA THR A 134 -12.75 15.71 -10.46
C THR A 134 -13.26 16.30 -11.77
N ARG A 135 -12.89 15.73 -12.92
CA ARG A 135 -13.40 16.14 -14.23
C ARG A 135 -14.92 15.95 -14.33
N PHE A 136 -15.42 14.80 -13.88
CA PHE A 136 -16.86 14.49 -13.89
C PHE A 136 -17.67 15.49 -13.05
N ILE A 137 -17.22 15.79 -11.82
CA ILE A 137 -17.89 16.77 -10.95
C ILE A 137 -17.89 18.17 -11.58
N ARG A 138 -16.77 18.60 -12.18
CA ARG A 138 -16.67 19.91 -12.84
C ARG A 138 -17.64 20.03 -14.02
N GLN A 139 -17.80 18.97 -14.81
CA GLN A 139 -18.74 18.95 -15.93
C GLN A 139 -20.20 19.04 -15.47
N GLN A 140 -20.57 18.35 -14.39
CA GLN A 140 -21.94 18.41 -13.86
C GLN A 140 -22.25 19.69 -13.07
N GLY A 141 -21.25 20.34 -12.48
CA GLY A 141 -21.43 21.52 -11.62
C GLY A 141 -22.05 22.73 -12.32
N ASN A 142 -21.98 22.82 -13.66
CA ASN A 142 -22.58 23.93 -14.42
C ASN A 142 -24.11 23.82 -14.57
N ILE A 143 -24.68 22.62 -14.45
CA ILE A 143 -26.11 22.37 -14.74
C ILE A 143 -26.94 22.21 -13.43
N GLN A 144 -26.28 22.11 -12.28
CA GLN A 144 -26.93 21.70 -11.03
C GLN A 144 -27.35 22.85 -10.09
N THR A 145 -28.43 22.60 -9.35
CA THR A 145 -29.02 23.51 -8.36
C THR A 145 -28.07 23.79 -7.18
N LEU A 146 -28.27 24.93 -6.51
CA LEU A 146 -27.46 25.41 -5.37
C LEU A 146 -27.27 24.36 -4.25
N VAL A 147 -28.30 23.57 -3.95
CA VAL A 147 -28.25 22.50 -2.93
C VAL A 147 -27.27 21.39 -3.32
N ILE A 148 -27.25 21.02 -4.60
CA ILE A 148 -26.34 19.98 -5.10
C ILE A 148 -24.89 20.51 -5.13
N LYS A 149 -24.69 21.79 -5.46
CA LYS A 149 -23.38 22.44 -5.38
C LYS A 149 -22.78 22.39 -3.96
N GLN A 150 -23.59 22.62 -2.92
CA GLN A 150 -23.12 22.50 -1.52
C GLN A 150 -22.77 21.06 -1.12
N ARG A 151 -23.44 20.06 -1.67
CA ARG A 151 -23.07 18.65 -1.45
C ARG A 151 -21.76 18.31 -2.17
N GLN A 152 -21.58 18.81 -3.39
CA GLN A 152 -20.36 18.62 -4.17
C GLN A 152 -19.13 19.28 -3.55
N SER A 153 -19.26 20.49 -2.99
CA SER A 153 -18.13 21.15 -2.31
C SER A 153 -17.62 20.34 -1.11
N ARG A 154 -18.53 19.73 -0.34
CA ARG A 154 -18.17 18.79 0.75
C ARG A 154 -17.42 17.56 0.22
N VAL A 155 -17.89 16.97 -0.88
CA VAL A 155 -17.22 15.82 -1.52
C VAL A 155 -15.83 16.20 -2.03
N LEU A 156 -15.67 17.37 -2.65
CA LEU A 156 -14.38 17.89 -3.11
C LEU A 156 -13.40 18.14 -1.96
N LEU A 157 -13.89 18.66 -0.82
CA LEU A 157 -13.06 18.84 0.37
C LEU A 157 -12.54 17.50 0.89
N ILE A 158 -13.39 16.47 0.93
CA ILE A 158 -12.99 15.11 1.30
C ILE A 158 -11.94 14.55 0.31
N ILE A 159 -12.17 14.71 -1.00
CA ILE A 159 -11.21 14.26 -2.04
C ILE A 159 -9.87 14.98 -1.86
N ARG A 160 -9.87 16.30 -1.62
CA ARG A 160 -8.65 17.08 -1.39
C ARG A 160 -7.87 16.57 -0.18
N ARG A 161 -8.53 16.27 0.94
CA ARG A 161 -7.88 15.69 2.12
C ARG A 161 -7.22 14.35 1.81
N ILE A 162 -7.83 13.52 0.98
CA ILE A 162 -7.27 12.22 0.63
C ILE A 162 -6.11 12.36 -0.34
N LEU A 163 -6.20 13.25 -1.32
CA LEU A 163 -5.06 13.56 -2.17
C LEU A 163 -3.87 14.06 -1.34
N ILE A 164 -4.10 14.85 -0.29
CA ILE A 164 -3.04 15.25 0.64
C ILE A 164 -2.45 14.03 1.36
N ILE A 165 -3.29 13.15 1.92
CA ILE A 165 -2.82 11.91 2.59
C ILE A 165 -2.02 11.02 1.63
N VAL A 166 -2.51 10.83 0.40
CA VAL A 166 -1.86 10.03 -0.65
C VAL A 166 -0.53 10.64 -1.10
N ASN A 167 -0.45 11.96 -1.24
CA ASN A 167 0.83 12.63 -1.52
C ASN A 167 1.81 12.53 -0.34
N LEU A 168 1.32 12.64 0.90
CA LEU A 168 2.14 12.50 2.10
C LEU A 168 2.69 11.08 2.23
N LEU A 169 1.88 10.06 1.93
CA LEU A 169 2.29 8.67 1.76
C LEU A 169 3.40 8.52 0.71
N LEU A 170 3.27 9.23 -0.42
CA LEU A 170 4.28 9.18 -1.47
C LEU A 170 5.61 9.76 -1.02
N ILE A 171 5.58 10.93 -0.36
CA ILE A 171 6.77 11.57 0.21
C ILE A 171 7.43 10.67 1.27
N LEU A 172 6.62 10.00 2.10
CA LEU A 172 7.11 9.01 3.08
C LEU A 172 7.76 7.78 2.43
N GLY A 173 7.39 7.44 1.19
CA GLY A 173 8.01 6.36 0.42
C GLY A 173 9.33 6.75 -0.25
N VAL A 174 9.60 8.05 -0.44
CA VAL A 174 10.83 8.55 -1.11
C VAL A 174 12.12 8.08 -0.41
N PRO A 175 12.25 8.11 0.92
CA PRO A 175 13.44 7.57 1.60
C PRO A 175 13.73 6.11 1.21
N GLY A 176 12.71 5.26 1.14
CA GLY A 176 12.87 3.86 0.72
C GLY A 176 13.42 3.76 -0.71
N MET A 177 12.88 4.54 -1.64
CA MET A 177 13.38 4.56 -3.03
C MET A 177 14.80 5.11 -3.13
N SER A 178 15.14 6.15 -2.36
CA SER A 178 16.49 6.72 -2.35
C SER A 178 17.55 5.73 -1.85
N LEU A 179 17.19 4.88 -0.88
CA LEU A 179 18.07 3.84 -0.38
C LEU A 179 18.27 2.70 -1.38
N ILE A 180 17.23 2.34 -2.15
CA ILE A 180 17.36 1.40 -3.27
C ILE A 180 18.29 1.96 -4.34
N ILE A 181 18.16 3.25 -4.68
CA ILE A 181 19.07 3.92 -5.63
C ILE A 181 20.51 3.92 -5.09
N MET A 182 20.69 4.23 -3.81
CA MET A 182 22.00 4.19 -3.16
C MET A 182 22.62 2.78 -3.23
N PHE A 183 21.83 1.73 -2.99
CA PHE A 183 22.27 0.35 -3.15
C PHE A 183 22.70 0.05 -4.59
N ILE A 184 21.93 0.48 -5.60
CA ILE A 184 22.29 0.27 -7.02
C ILE A 184 23.63 0.95 -7.37
N ILE A 185 23.93 2.10 -6.76
CA ILE A 185 25.18 2.84 -7.00
C ILE A 185 26.37 2.24 -6.24
N THR A 186 26.19 1.90 -4.97
CA THR A 186 27.27 1.49 -4.06
C THR A 186 27.53 -0.01 -4.07
N GLY A 187 26.52 -0.83 -4.39
CA GLY A 187 26.56 -2.29 -4.25
C GLY A 187 26.53 -2.78 -2.79
N GLU A 188 26.42 -1.88 -1.81
CA GLU A 188 26.46 -2.24 -0.38
C GLU A 188 25.06 -2.22 0.25
N GLU A 189 24.69 -3.32 0.89
CA GLU A 189 23.42 -3.46 1.59
C GLU A 189 23.47 -2.79 2.96
N ASN A 190 22.68 -1.72 3.14
CA ASN A 190 22.56 -1.06 4.43
C ASN A 190 21.50 -1.73 5.31
N PRO A 191 21.85 -2.25 6.50
CA PRO A 191 20.89 -2.93 7.39
C PRO A 191 19.78 -1.99 7.91
N LEU A 192 20.06 -0.68 7.94
CA LEU A 192 19.09 0.36 8.29
C LEU A 192 17.90 0.42 7.32
N LEU A 193 18.06 -0.07 6.09
CA LEU A 193 17.07 0.01 5.02
C LEU A 193 15.78 -0.71 5.39
N ALA A 194 15.88 -1.90 5.98
CA ALA A 194 14.70 -2.66 6.41
C ALA A 194 13.88 -1.89 7.47
N ARG A 195 14.55 -1.27 8.44
CA ARG A 195 13.89 -0.49 9.50
C ARG A 195 13.24 0.78 8.95
N ILE A 196 13.94 1.49 8.07
CA ILE A 196 13.45 2.73 7.46
C ILE A 196 12.24 2.46 6.57
N VAL A 197 12.23 1.38 5.79
CA VAL A 197 11.10 1.04 4.91
C VAL A 197 9.84 0.66 5.71
N LEU A 198 10.00 0.03 6.87
CA LEU A 198 8.88 -0.40 7.72
C LEU A 198 8.23 0.75 8.53
N PHE A 199 8.94 1.85 8.75
CA PHE A 199 8.47 2.97 9.55
C PHE A 199 7.29 3.73 8.90
N PRO A 200 7.34 4.11 7.60
CA PRO A 200 6.21 4.66 6.86
C PRO A 200 4.95 3.81 6.94
N VAL A 201 5.09 2.48 6.86
CA VAL A 201 3.98 1.53 6.88
C VAL A 201 3.22 1.63 8.20
N SER A 202 3.96 1.73 9.30
CA SER A 202 3.41 1.84 10.65
C SER A 202 2.66 3.16 10.85
N ILE A 203 3.24 4.28 10.38
CA ILE A 203 2.59 5.60 10.41
C ILE A 203 1.32 5.59 9.55
N SER A 204 1.38 4.97 8.37
CA SER A 204 0.26 4.90 7.43
C SER A 204 -0.91 4.12 8.00
N GLN A 205 -0.63 2.99 8.66
CA GLN A 205 -1.65 2.21 9.37
C GLN A 205 -2.28 3.03 10.50
N ALA A 206 -1.48 3.68 11.34
CA ALA A 206 -1.98 4.53 12.42
C ALA A 206 -2.85 5.68 11.88
N GLY A 207 -2.40 6.36 10.81
CA GLY A 207 -3.16 7.42 10.16
C GLY A 207 -4.49 6.94 9.58
N LEU A 208 -4.51 5.76 8.95
CA LEU A 208 -5.73 5.11 8.47
C LEU A 208 -6.71 4.81 9.62
N SER A 209 -6.22 4.23 10.71
CA SER A 209 -7.04 3.93 11.89
C SER A 209 -7.69 5.18 12.46
N VAL A 210 -6.92 6.27 12.60
CA VAL A 210 -7.43 7.57 13.07
C VAL A 210 -8.46 8.15 12.09
N ALA A 211 -8.16 8.11 10.79
CA ALA A 211 -9.08 8.62 9.77
C ALA A 211 -10.42 7.86 9.77
N LEU A 212 -10.38 6.53 9.90
CA LEU A 212 -11.59 5.70 9.95
C LEU A 212 -12.44 6.04 11.19
N LEU A 213 -11.81 6.21 12.36
CA LEU A 213 -12.52 6.65 13.57
C LEU A 213 -13.21 8.00 13.35
N PHE A 214 -12.49 9.00 12.81
CA PHE A 214 -13.07 10.32 12.55
C PHE A 214 -14.21 10.30 11.53
N PHE A 215 -14.15 9.45 10.50
CA PHE A 215 -15.22 9.35 9.51
C PHE A 215 -16.47 8.62 10.03
N GLN A 216 -16.34 7.71 11.00
CA GLN A 216 -17.48 7.05 11.63
C GLN A 216 -18.28 7.97 12.54
N PHE A 217 -17.64 8.94 13.21
CA PHE A 217 -18.31 9.87 14.14
C PHE A 217 -19.05 11.04 13.46
N HIS A 218 -19.00 11.15 12.13
CA HIS A 218 -19.56 12.30 11.41
C HIS A 218 -20.67 11.95 10.40
N ASN A 219 -21.18 10.72 10.45
CA ASN A 219 -22.45 10.29 9.86
C ASN A 219 -23.42 9.92 10.97
#